data_AF-A0A8H7JCJ5-F1
#
_entry.id   AF-A0A8H7JCJ5-F1
#
_cell.length_a   1.000
_cell.length_b   1.000
_cell.length_c   1.000
_cell.angle_alpha   90.00
_cell.angle_beta   90.00
_cell.angle_gamma   90.00
#
_symmetry.space_group_name_H-M   'P 1'
#
loop_
_entity.id
_entity.type
_entity.pdbx_description
1 polymer ?
#
loop_
_entity_poly.entity_id
_entity_poly.type
_entity_poly.pdbx_seq_one_letter_code
_entity_poly.pdbx_strand_id
1 'polypeptide(L)'
;MLELAIAEAYRPRVARSVPKSTPSKSPSFATNPSARPSVFSLRSRPTSSIFSSSSAYSQPRSFKSILSWRKRPNLVLSSTTEVPESTGRSTSVYNSTTEVPKVHTSAEPLLTSASLPQLPPTVPLPPQEELEDFDLALQAAIDRLQTSPLLNIHDQTSTTLSHLAHIADIVSCIATSWPEFWTVLVHAAKLLCTAKVDMSVGVKYCLIGALERVARRWNEEQERGGWSKSTAELAHIVGGAFDEILQQKKAVSEQLSKVFETWLEGHYEGLQRVDSGVPASRNLRILTHAPSSAVFTMLSHALSTLPNVSIAISVLLTPDSTSPSELFPFSPSAPRVHTTVFPAQAVGTACQDVDVLLLHAEAIDSQGNVQSMTGAMGAAACVKTLSPHARIIVLSEADRIIANVEQRGKNVQAQIVFGVNPEDGAANVSAKLLEWVPARFLDMYLMETGVLGLTEITRLGAEADQRERYIFGE
;
A
#
# COMPACT_ATOMS: atom_id res chain seq x y z
N MET A 1 30.56 20.90 -45.05
CA MET A 1 29.74 21.91 -44.33
C MET A 1 29.32 21.42 -42.96
N LEU A 2 28.91 20.15 -42.76
CA LEU A 2 28.61 19.62 -41.43
C LEU A 2 29.86 19.26 -40.60
N GLU A 3 30.95 18.80 -41.22
CA GLU A 3 32.17 18.42 -40.49
C GLU A 3 33.00 19.61 -39.96
N LEU A 4 32.86 20.79 -40.57
CA LEU A 4 33.49 22.03 -40.09
C LEU A 4 32.79 22.56 -38.82
N ALA A 5 31.51 22.26 -38.62
CA ALA A 5 30.76 22.67 -37.44
C ALA A 5 31.11 21.82 -36.19
N ILE A 6 31.50 20.56 -36.38
CA ILE A 6 31.84 19.66 -35.26
C ILE A 6 33.26 19.96 -34.73
N ALA A 7 34.19 20.38 -35.60
CA ALA A 7 35.54 20.75 -35.20
C ALA A 7 35.61 22.06 -34.37
N GLU A 8 34.63 22.95 -34.51
CA GLU A 8 34.57 24.22 -33.78
C GLU A 8 33.97 24.07 -32.37
N ALA A 9 33.12 23.05 -32.15
CA ALA A 9 32.49 22.78 -30.86
C ALA A 9 33.45 22.21 -29.80
N TYR A 10 34.55 21.57 -30.21
CA TYR A 10 35.49 20.87 -29.31
C TYR A 10 36.82 21.61 -29.09
N ARG A 11 36.91 22.90 -29.43
CA ARG A 11 38.14 23.67 -29.21
C ARG A 11 38.28 24.04 -27.72
N PRO A 12 39.35 23.64 -27.02
CA PRO A 12 39.53 23.96 -25.61
C PRO A 12 39.68 25.48 -25.43
N ARG A 13 38.80 26.09 -24.61
CA ARG A 13 38.86 27.52 -24.31
C ARG A 13 40.04 27.81 -23.38
N VAL A 14 41.00 28.61 -23.87
CA VAL A 14 42.08 29.18 -23.06
C VAL A 14 41.49 30.19 -22.08
N ALA A 15 41.83 30.05 -20.80
CA ALA A 15 41.38 30.94 -19.73
C ALA A 15 41.80 32.40 -20.01
N ARG A 16 40.80 33.28 -20.16
CA ARG A 16 41.01 34.73 -20.18
C ARG A 16 40.99 35.26 -18.74
N SER A 17 42.03 36.01 -18.40
CA SER A 17 42.18 36.75 -17.16
C SER A 17 41.09 37.83 -17.02
N VAL A 18 40.47 37.86 -15.84
CA VAL A 18 39.43 38.83 -15.46
C VAL A 18 40.08 40.13 -14.98
N PRO A 19 39.65 41.32 -15.43
CA PRO A 19 40.08 42.59 -14.85
C PRO A 19 39.32 42.87 -13.54
N LYS A 20 40.05 43.32 -12.51
CA LYS A 20 39.52 43.76 -11.22
C LYS A 20 38.54 44.92 -11.39
N SER A 21 37.28 44.74 -10.98
CA SER A 21 36.31 45.81 -10.77
C SER A 21 36.21 46.16 -9.28
N THR A 22 36.07 47.46 -9.02
CA THR A 22 35.93 48.10 -7.70
C THR A 22 34.51 47.95 -7.14
N PRO A 23 34.33 48.02 -5.80
CA PRO A 23 33.05 47.73 -5.17
C PRO A 23 32.06 48.90 -5.31
N SER A 24 30.88 48.60 -5.85
CA SER A 24 29.71 49.48 -5.84
C SER A 24 28.86 49.22 -4.59
N LYS A 25 28.30 50.30 -4.04
CA LYS A 25 27.52 50.34 -2.80
C LYS A 25 26.19 49.59 -2.96
N SER A 26 25.85 48.79 -1.95
CA SER A 26 24.59 48.06 -1.81
C SER A 26 23.40 49.00 -1.59
N PRO A 27 22.22 48.70 -2.16
CA PRO A 27 20.96 49.32 -1.76
C PRO A 27 20.42 48.64 -0.49
N SER A 28 19.94 49.48 0.41
CA SER A 28 19.26 49.12 1.66
C SER A 28 17.96 48.38 1.39
N PHE A 29 17.87 47.11 1.79
CA PHE A 29 16.61 46.37 1.89
C PHE A 29 15.85 46.82 3.14
N ALA A 30 14.60 47.27 2.95
CA ALA A 30 13.66 47.52 4.04
C ALA A 30 13.13 46.18 4.57
N THR A 31 13.48 45.83 5.80
CA THR A 31 12.91 44.69 6.51
C THR A 31 11.59 45.08 7.17
N ASN A 32 10.61 44.17 7.07
CA ASN A 32 9.29 44.27 7.70
C ASN A 32 9.44 44.22 9.24
N PRO A 33 9.04 45.26 10.00
CA PRO A 33 9.24 45.33 11.45
C PRO A 33 8.33 44.41 12.28
N SER A 34 7.55 43.52 11.66
CA SER A 34 6.68 42.55 12.33
C SER A 34 7.25 41.14 12.46
N ALA A 35 8.41 40.84 11.85
CA ALA A 35 9.07 39.55 12.00
C ALA A 35 9.75 39.45 13.39
N ARG A 36 9.06 38.83 14.35
CA ARG A 36 9.69 38.40 15.60
C ARG A 36 10.71 37.29 15.30
N PRO A 37 11.88 37.27 15.98
CA PRO A 37 12.82 36.16 15.84
C PRO A 37 12.15 34.86 16.31
N SER A 38 12.12 33.85 15.44
CA SER A 38 11.63 32.53 15.78
C SER A 38 12.53 31.93 16.86
N VAL A 39 11.98 31.73 18.05
CA VAL A 39 12.60 30.86 19.05
C VAL A 39 12.50 29.43 18.50
N PHE A 40 13.62 28.93 17.97
CA PHE A 40 13.78 27.53 17.61
C PHE A 40 13.47 26.66 18.84
N SER A 41 12.27 26.09 18.87
CA SER A 41 11.95 24.99 19.77
C SER A 41 12.47 23.71 19.13
N LEU A 42 13.63 23.25 19.61
CA LEU A 42 14.17 21.93 19.31
C LEU A 42 13.16 20.87 19.81
N ARG A 43 12.28 20.39 18.92
CA ARG A 43 11.60 19.11 19.15
C ARG A 43 12.68 18.03 19.26
N SER A 44 12.69 17.37 20.40
CA SER A 44 13.55 16.25 20.75
C SER A 44 13.49 15.16 19.67
N ARG A 45 14.63 14.92 19.03
CA ARG A 45 14.87 13.72 18.22
C ARG A 45 14.72 12.48 19.11
N PRO A 46 14.03 11.41 18.69
CA PRO A 46 14.13 10.13 19.38
C PRO A 46 15.55 9.56 19.16
N THR A 47 16.31 9.43 20.24
CA THR A 47 17.59 8.72 20.25
C THR A 47 17.33 7.22 20.21
N SER A 48 17.45 6.60 19.05
CA SER A 48 17.63 5.15 18.93
C SER A 48 19.11 4.82 19.21
N SER A 49 19.41 4.44 20.44
CA SER A 49 20.70 3.88 20.84
C SER A 49 20.88 2.49 20.22
N ILE A 50 21.78 2.37 19.26
CA ILE A 50 22.27 1.10 18.73
C ILE A 50 23.25 0.52 19.75
N PHE A 51 22.87 -0.59 20.37
CA PHE A 51 23.81 -1.44 21.10
C PHE A 51 24.70 -2.17 20.11
N SER A 52 25.97 -1.76 20.03
CA SER A 52 27.03 -2.53 19.42
C SER A 52 27.52 -3.60 20.39
N SER A 53 27.10 -4.85 20.21
CA SER A 53 27.78 -6.00 20.82
C SER A 53 28.61 -6.71 19.76
N SER A 54 29.93 -6.68 19.95
CA SER A 54 30.91 -7.45 19.19
C SER A 54 30.64 -8.95 19.32
N SER A 55 30.65 -9.69 18.20
CA SER A 55 30.96 -11.12 18.24
C SER A 55 31.89 -11.51 17.11
N ALA A 56 32.86 -12.33 17.49
CA ALA A 56 34.09 -12.62 16.78
C ALA A 56 33.91 -13.38 15.46
N TYR A 57 34.90 -13.16 14.60
CA TYR A 57 35.33 -13.99 13.50
C TYR A 57 35.13 -15.50 13.75
N SER A 58 34.39 -16.16 12.86
CA SER A 58 34.66 -17.56 12.51
C SER A 58 34.42 -17.77 11.01
N GLN A 59 35.36 -18.48 10.39
CA GLN A 59 35.52 -18.59 8.95
C GLN A 59 34.45 -19.44 8.26
N PRO A 60 34.15 -19.23 6.96
CA PRO A 60 33.38 -20.17 6.19
C PRO A 60 34.25 -21.36 5.76
N ARG A 61 33.91 -22.56 6.28
CA ARG A 61 34.40 -23.84 5.74
C ARG A 61 33.71 -24.10 4.39
N SER A 62 34.53 -24.44 3.40
CA SER A 62 34.11 -24.86 2.07
C SER A 62 33.25 -26.14 2.12
N PHE A 63 32.13 -26.13 1.41
CA PHE A 63 31.49 -27.37 0.94
C PHE A 63 31.93 -27.65 -0.49
N LYS A 64 32.84 -28.61 -0.64
CA LYS A 64 33.10 -29.32 -1.90
C LYS A 64 32.26 -30.60 -1.93
N SER A 65 31.59 -30.77 -3.07
CA SER A 65 31.18 -32.01 -3.74
C SER A 65 30.25 -32.99 -3.01
N ILE A 66 29.21 -33.47 -3.71
CA ILE A 66 29.24 -34.78 -4.39
C ILE A 66 28.05 -34.81 -5.36
N LEU A 67 28.36 -34.70 -6.66
CA LEU A 67 27.48 -35.18 -7.73
C LEU A 67 27.87 -36.64 -7.95
N SER A 68 26.96 -37.58 -7.70
CA SER A 68 27.10 -38.94 -8.21
C SER A 68 25.96 -39.25 -9.17
N TRP A 69 26.40 -39.59 -10.39
CA TRP A 69 25.62 -40.18 -11.45
C TRP A 69 24.80 -41.40 -10.99
N ARG A 70 23.54 -41.50 -11.43
CA ARG A 70 22.98 -42.79 -11.84
C ARG A 70 22.14 -42.68 -13.11
N LYS A 71 22.33 -43.71 -13.93
CA LYS A 71 21.85 -43.94 -15.29
C LYS A 71 20.33 -44.18 -15.32
N ARG A 72 19.74 -43.80 -16.45
CA ARG A 72 18.45 -44.26 -16.98
C ARG A 72 18.33 -45.80 -16.95
N PRO A 73 17.10 -46.32 -17.06
CA PRO A 73 16.80 -46.97 -18.32
C PRO A 73 15.48 -46.51 -18.97
N ASN A 74 15.46 -46.73 -20.29
CA ASN A 74 14.40 -46.44 -21.23
C ASN A 74 13.10 -47.20 -20.89
N LEU A 75 11.95 -46.56 -21.09
CA LEU A 75 10.73 -47.24 -21.48
C LEU A 75 10.08 -46.47 -22.63
N VAL A 76 10.24 -47.06 -23.81
CA VAL A 76 9.45 -46.82 -25.01
C VAL A 76 8.11 -47.51 -24.78
N LEU A 77 6.99 -46.82 -24.97
CA LEU A 77 5.74 -47.43 -25.44
C LEU A 77 4.93 -46.38 -26.20
N SER A 78 4.68 -46.72 -27.46
CA SER A 78 3.90 -45.97 -28.43
C SER A 78 2.40 -46.25 -28.28
N SER A 79 1.64 -45.42 -29.02
CA SER A 79 0.32 -45.66 -29.62
C SER A 79 -0.92 -45.61 -28.74
N THR A 80 -1.71 -44.56 -29.02
CA THR A 80 -3.13 -44.59 -29.44
C THR A 80 -4.06 -45.56 -28.72
N THR A 81 -5.21 -45.06 -28.25
CA THR A 81 -6.53 -45.28 -28.90
C THR A 81 -7.67 -44.75 -27.99
N GLU A 82 -8.54 -43.97 -28.62
CA GLU A 82 -9.98 -43.76 -28.39
C GLU A 82 -10.56 -43.03 -27.16
N VAL A 83 -11.32 -42.01 -27.54
CA VAL A 83 -12.40 -41.31 -26.85
C VAL A 83 -13.59 -42.25 -26.64
N PRO A 84 -14.34 -42.09 -25.53
CA PRO A 84 -15.78 -42.24 -25.62
C PRO A 84 -16.48 -40.94 -25.22
N GLU A 85 -17.36 -40.48 -26.12
CA GLU A 85 -18.45 -39.58 -25.82
C GLU A 85 -19.33 -40.19 -24.72
N SER A 86 -19.57 -39.44 -23.65
CA SER A 86 -20.77 -39.67 -22.85
C SER A 86 -21.45 -38.35 -22.56
N THR A 87 -22.60 -38.19 -23.22
CA THR A 87 -23.65 -37.24 -22.95
C THR A 87 -24.29 -37.59 -21.60
N GLY A 88 -24.01 -36.79 -20.58
CA GLY A 88 -24.51 -36.98 -19.22
C GLY A 88 -24.97 -35.68 -18.60
N ARG A 89 -26.14 -35.21 -19.04
CA ARG A 89 -26.89 -34.08 -18.47
C ARG A 89 -27.16 -34.36 -16.98
N SER A 90 -26.57 -33.58 -16.09
CA SER A 90 -26.96 -33.53 -14.67
C SER A 90 -27.11 -32.08 -14.23
N THR A 91 -28.35 -31.61 -14.30
CA THR A 91 -28.86 -30.44 -13.60
C THR A 91 -29.22 -30.89 -12.19
N SER A 92 -28.49 -30.44 -11.17
CA SER A 92 -28.93 -30.58 -9.77
C SER A 92 -28.13 -29.67 -8.84
N VAL A 93 -28.67 -28.47 -8.63
CA VAL A 93 -28.91 -27.83 -7.34
C VAL A 93 -27.83 -28.03 -6.25
N TYR A 94 -26.96 -27.04 -6.08
CA TYR A 94 -26.39 -26.70 -4.77
C TYR A 94 -26.41 -25.17 -4.59
N ASN A 95 -27.60 -24.65 -4.29
CA ASN A 95 -27.73 -23.37 -3.58
C ASN A 95 -27.76 -23.70 -2.07
N SER A 96 -26.61 -24.11 -1.53
CA SER A 96 -26.38 -24.04 -0.08
C SER A 96 -25.78 -22.67 0.20
N THR A 97 -26.64 -21.66 0.27
CA THR A 97 -26.30 -20.36 0.82
C THR A 97 -25.96 -20.60 2.28
N THR A 98 -24.68 -20.83 2.58
CA THR A 98 -24.19 -20.74 3.96
C THR A 98 -24.42 -19.29 4.35
N GLU A 99 -25.45 -19.04 5.14
CA GLU A 99 -25.69 -17.71 5.71
C GLU A 99 -24.39 -17.28 6.39
N VAL A 100 -23.78 -16.22 5.85
CA VAL A 100 -22.65 -15.56 6.48
C VAL A 100 -23.08 -15.24 7.91
N PRO A 101 -22.31 -15.63 8.95
CA PRO A 101 -22.67 -15.31 10.31
C PRO A 101 -23.01 -13.83 10.40
N LYS A 102 -24.25 -13.49 10.80
CA LYS A 102 -24.63 -12.11 11.12
C LYS A 102 -23.83 -11.72 12.36
N VAL A 103 -22.60 -11.29 12.16
CA VAL A 103 -21.81 -10.62 13.18
C VAL A 103 -22.48 -9.27 13.38
N HIS A 104 -23.27 -9.15 14.44
CA HIS A 104 -23.90 -7.89 14.82
C HIS A 104 -22.80 -6.85 15.08
N THR A 105 -22.60 -5.98 14.10
CA THR A 105 -21.57 -4.95 14.12
C THR A 105 -22.14 -3.74 14.86
N SER A 106 -21.80 -3.61 16.13
CA SER A 106 -22.17 -2.47 17.00
C SER A 106 -21.07 -1.40 17.06
N ALA A 107 -20.22 -1.33 16.05
CA ALA A 107 -19.28 -0.22 15.90
C ALA A 107 -19.92 0.80 14.97
N GLU A 108 -20.35 1.93 15.54
CA GLU A 108 -20.75 3.10 14.76
C GLU A 108 -19.56 3.50 13.88
N PRO A 109 -19.65 3.42 12.54
CA PRO A 109 -18.54 3.82 11.69
C PRO A 109 -18.26 5.31 11.96
N LEU A 110 -17.00 5.63 12.29
CA LEU A 110 -16.50 7.00 12.56
C LEU A 110 -16.61 7.97 11.36
N LEU A 111 -17.37 7.60 10.34
CA LEU A 111 -17.81 8.42 9.23
C LEU A 111 -19.33 8.62 9.37
N THR A 112 -19.76 9.25 10.48
CA THR A 112 -21.06 9.92 10.47
C THR A 112 -21.07 10.89 9.29
N SER A 113 -22.19 10.96 8.59
CA SER A 113 -22.42 11.76 7.38
C SER A 113 -22.37 13.27 7.67
N ALA A 114 -21.27 13.74 8.22
CA ALA A 114 -21.00 15.15 8.42
C ALA A 114 -20.83 15.78 7.05
N SER A 115 -21.45 16.94 6.87
CA SER A 115 -21.26 17.77 5.68
C SER A 115 -19.77 17.97 5.40
N LEU A 116 -19.40 17.97 4.11
CA LEU A 116 -18.04 18.28 3.69
C LEU A 116 -17.60 19.64 4.28
N PRO A 117 -16.35 19.76 4.76
CA PRO A 117 -15.87 21.00 5.37
C PRO A 117 -15.77 22.09 4.30
N GLN A 118 -16.17 23.33 4.60
CA GLN A 118 -15.93 24.47 3.70
C GLN A 118 -14.44 24.60 3.37
N LEU A 119 -14.11 24.66 2.08
CA LEU A 119 -12.74 24.89 1.61
C LEU A 119 -12.49 26.39 1.42
N PRO A 120 -11.24 26.86 1.59
CA PRO A 120 -10.91 28.22 1.20
C PRO A 120 -11.07 28.43 -0.31
N PRO A 121 -11.27 29.68 -0.76
CA PRO A 121 -11.24 30.01 -2.17
C PRO A 121 -9.88 29.66 -2.78
N THR A 122 -9.88 29.11 -4.00
CA THR A 122 -8.65 28.86 -4.75
C THR A 122 -7.98 30.19 -5.08
N VAL A 123 -6.69 30.31 -4.74
CA VAL A 123 -5.86 31.46 -5.12
C VAL A 123 -4.74 31.00 -6.06
N PRO A 124 -4.14 31.90 -6.87
CA PRO A 124 -2.95 31.55 -7.63
C PRO A 124 -1.80 31.10 -6.71
N LEU A 125 -0.93 30.22 -7.20
CA LEU A 125 0.29 29.86 -6.48
C LEU A 125 1.18 31.10 -6.32
N PRO A 126 1.94 31.20 -5.20
CA PRO A 126 2.93 32.26 -5.02
C PRO A 126 3.98 32.27 -6.15
N PRO A 127 4.66 33.40 -6.38
CA PRO A 127 5.77 33.47 -7.33
C PRO A 127 6.83 32.42 -7.02
N GLN A 128 7.43 31.82 -8.06
CA GLN A 128 8.38 30.72 -7.90
C GLN A 128 9.61 31.09 -7.05
N GLU A 129 10.01 32.37 -7.05
CA GLU A 129 11.12 32.88 -6.23
C GLU A 129 10.86 32.72 -4.72
N GLU A 130 9.60 32.67 -4.29
CA GLU A 130 9.22 32.49 -2.88
C GLU A 130 9.09 31.01 -2.48
N LEU A 131 9.20 30.10 -3.45
CA LEU A 131 8.97 28.66 -3.29
C LEU A 131 10.24 27.81 -3.31
N GLU A 132 11.44 28.40 -3.28
CA GLU A 132 12.71 27.65 -3.37
C GLU A 132 12.83 26.55 -2.31
N ASP A 133 12.60 26.87 -1.03
CA ASP A 133 12.66 25.90 0.07
C ASP A 133 11.55 24.83 -0.04
N PHE A 134 10.38 25.23 -0.54
CA PHE A 134 9.25 24.33 -0.80
C PHE A 134 9.59 23.32 -1.90
N ASP A 135 10.12 23.79 -3.02
CA ASP A 135 10.50 22.96 -4.18
C ASP A 135 11.60 21.97 -3.80
N LEU A 136 12.60 22.39 -3.01
CA LEU A 136 13.64 21.50 -2.49
C LEU A 136 13.07 20.39 -1.61
N ALA A 137 12.17 20.73 -0.68
CA ALA A 137 11.56 19.74 0.22
C ALA A 137 10.64 18.78 -0.53
N LEU A 138 9.87 19.29 -1.49
CA LEU A 138 8.99 18.49 -2.33
C LEU A 138 9.79 17.55 -3.23
N GLN A 139 10.84 18.03 -3.89
CA GLN A 139 11.71 17.19 -4.71
C GLN A 139 12.39 16.11 -3.87
N ALA A 140 12.88 16.45 -2.67
CA ALA A 140 13.47 15.47 -1.76
C ALA A 140 12.45 14.39 -1.33
N ALA A 141 11.17 14.76 -1.12
CA ALA A 141 10.11 13.81 -0.84
C ALA A 141 9.80 12.90 -2.04
N ILE A 142 9.72 13.47 -3.24
CA ILE A 142 9.51 12.72 -4.49
C ILE A 142 10.66 11.73 -4.72
N ASP A 143 11.91 12.19 -4.62
CA ASP A 143 13.10 11.36 -4.80
C ASP A 143 13.11 10.20 -3.81
N ARG A 144 12.75 10.45 -2.54
CA ARG A 144 12.65 9.39 -1.52
C ARG A 144 11.56 8.38 -1.84
N LEU A 145 10.39 8.81 -2.29
CA LEU A 145 9.29 7.91 -2.66
C LEU A 145 9.63 7.08 -3.91
N GLN A 146 10.38 7.66 -4.85
CA GLN A 146 10.86 6.98 -6.06
C GLN A 146 11.98 5.97 -5.78
N THR A 147 12.94 6.36 -4.93
CA THR A 147 14.12 5.53 -4.61
C THR A 147 13.86 4.49 -3.53
N SER A 148 12.80 4.65 -2.74
CA SER A 148 12.42 3.64 -1.77
C SER A 148 12.15 2.32 -2.49
N PRO A 149 12.72 1.19 -2.00
CA PRO A 149 12.40 -0.14 -2.53
C PRO A 149 10.89 -0.39 -2.43
N LEU A 150 10.42 -1.56 -2.89
CA LEU A 150 9.00 -1.97 -2.82
C LEU A 150 8.50 -2.08 -1.36
N LEU A 151 8.49 -0.95 -0.63
CA LEU A 151 8.00 -0.79 0.71
C LEU A 151 6.53 -1.17 0.70
N ASN A 152 6.12 -1.84 1.76
CA ASN A 152 4.72 -2.06 2.07
C ASN A 152 3.97 -0.74 1.93
N ILE A 153 2.81 -0.77 1.30
CA ILE A 153 2.00 0.40 1.01
C ILE A 153 1.56 1.14 2.29
N HIS A 154 1.47 0.45 3.42
CA HIS A 154 1.30 1.08 4.73
C HIS A 154 2.49 2.01 5.09
N ASP A 155 3.72 1.58 4.83
CA ASP A 155 4.94 2.35 5.08
C ASP A 155 5.07 3.51 4.10
N GLN A 156 4.69 3.30 2.84
CA GLN A 156 4.62 4.37 1.85
C GLN A 156 3.65 5.46 2.30
N THR A 157 2.44 5.09 2.72
CA THR A 157 1.42 6.02 3.19
C THR A 157 1.92 6.85 4.38
N SER A 158 2.53 6.18 5.37
CA SER A 158 3.08 6.83 6.55
C SER A 158 4.22 7.79 6.21
N THR A 159 5.09 7.38 5.28
CA THR A 159 6.21 8.19 4.79
C THR A 159 5.72 9.41 4.02
N THR A 160 4.72 9.25 3.13
CA THR A 160 4.13 10.36 2.38
C THR A 160 3.43 11.36 3.29
N LEU A 161 2.67 10.90 4.30
CA LEU A 161 2.08 11.80 5.29
C LEU A 161 3.14 12.56 6.09
N SER A 162 4.22 11.89 6.50
CA SER A 162 5.34 12.56 7.19
C SER A 162 6.02 13.61 6.32
N HIS A 163 6.17 13.36 5.01
CA HIS A 163 6.68 14.34 4.07
C HIS A 163 5.73 15.52 3.88
N LEU A 164 4.43 15.25 3.74
CA LEU A 164 3.43 16.31 3.62
C LEU A 164 3.35 17.17 4.89
N ALA A 165 3.52 16.58 6.08
CA ALA A 165 3.63 17.30 7.34
C ALA A 165 4.83 18.26 7.35
N HIS A 166 6.00 17.78 6.92
CA HIS A 166 7.20 18.61 6.83
C HIS A 166 7.04 19.75 5.82
N ILE A 167 6.41 19.47 4.67
CA ILE A 167 6.10 20.50 3.66
C ILE A 167 5.13 21.52 4.24
N ALA A 168 4.12 21.10 5.00
CA ALA A 168 3.19 22.02 5.65
C ALA A 168 3.89 23.00 6.63
N ASP A 169 4.91 22.54 7.36
CA ASP A 169 5.73 23.41 8.21
C ASP A 169 6.43 24.50 7.38
N ILE A 170 7.01 24.14 6.23
CA ILE A 170 7.68 25.09 5.32
C ILE A 170 6.67 26.07 4.72
N VAL A 171 5.53 25.57 4.23
CA VAL A 171 4.46 26.40 3.63
C VAL A 171 3.92 27.41 4.65
N SER A 172 3.91 27.09 5.95
CA SER A 172 3.49 28.02 6.99
C SER A 172 4.38 29.26 7.14
N CYS A 173 5.64 29.16 6.73
CA CYS A 173 6.59 30.27 6.72
C CYS A 173 6.43 31.17 5.49
N ILE A 174 5.92 30.62 4.39
CA ILE A 174 5.79 31.31 3.09
C ILE A 174 4.40 31.94 2.95
N ALA A 175 3.36 31.14 3.21
CA ALA A 175 1.99 31.57 3.02
C ALA A 175 1.60 32.70 3.97
N THR A 176 0.89 33.69 3.44
CA THR A 176 0.39 34.84 4.22
C THR A 176 -1.05 34.65 4.68
N SER A 177 -1.74 33.66 4.11
CA SER A 177 -3.17 33.42 4.33
C SER A 177 -3.53 31.95 4.24
N TRP A 178 -4.68 31.58 4.83
CA TRP A 178 -5.22 30.23 4.72
C TRP A 178 -5.47 29.76 3.27
N PRO A 179 -6.09 30.57 2.38
CA PRO A 179 -6.24 30.18 0.98
C PRO A 179 -4.93 29.85 0.26
N GLU A 180 -3.90 30.65 0.49
CA GLU A 180 -2.57 30.45 -0.07
C GLU A 180 -1.92 29.18 0.47
N PHE A 181 -1.92 29.02 1.80
CA PHE A 181 -1.43 27.82 2.47
C PHE A 181 -2.10 26.55 1.94
N TRP A 182 -3.43 26.55 1.85
CA TRP A 182 -4.21 25.42 1.35
C TRP A 182 -3.88 25.10 -0.11
N THR A 183 -3.79 26.12 -0.97
CA THR A 183 -3.49 25.94 -2.38
C THR A 183 -2.12 25.28 -2.57
N VAL A 184 -1.09 25.75 -1.87
CA VAL A 184 0.27 25.19 -1.94
C VAL A 184 0.31 23.77 -1.37
N LEU A 185 -0.40 23.50 -0.26
CA LEU A 185 -0.45 22.18 0.35
C LEU A 185 -1.17 21.15 -0.55
N VAL A 186 -2.31 21.51 -1.15
CA VAL A 186 -3.01 20.66 -2.12
C VAL A 186 -2.16 20.42 -3.36
N HIS A 187 -1.43 21.44 -3.83
CA HIS A 187 -0.49 21.29 -4.94
C HIS A 187 0.60 20.27 -4.62
N ALA A 188 1.22 20.35 -3.43
CA ALA A 188 2.20 19.38 -2.97
C ALA A 188 1.62 17.97 -2.90
N ALA A 189 0.41 17.79 -2.34
CA ALA A 189 -0.23 16.50 -2.25
C ALA A 189 -0.50 15.88 -3.63
N LYS A 190 -0.94 16.69 -4.61
CA LYS A 190 -1.11 16.23 -6.00
C LYS A 190 0.21 15.77 -6.62
N LEU A 191 1.29 16.55 -6.44
CA LEU A 191 2.60 16.17 -6.96
C LEU A 191 3.15 14.90 -6.29
N LEU A 192 2.97 14.75 -4.98
CA LEU A 192 3.31 13.51 -4.26
C LEU A 192 2.54 12.30 -4.80
N CYS A 193 1.25 12.45 -5.16
CA CYS A 193 0.47 11.38 -5.79
C CYS A 193 1.03 10.97 -7.17
N THR A 194 1.72 11.88 -7.86
CA THR A 194 2.38 11.60 -9.17
C THR A 194 3.83 11.14 -9.03
N ALA A 195 4.40 11.16 -7.82
CA ALA A 195 5.81 10.90 -7.59
C ALA A 195 6.24 9.51 -8.07
N LYS A 196 5.40 8.51 -7.85
CA LYS A 196 5.64 7.13 -8.28
C LYS A 196 4.45 6.68 -9.12
N VAL A 197 4.71 6.18 -10.32
CA VAL A 197 3.62 5.78 -11.23
C VAL A 197 2.84 4.58 -10.67
N ASP A 198 3.50 3.75 -9.84
CA ASP A 198 2.91 2.66 -9.07
C ASP A 198 2.51 3.07 -7.64
N MET A 199 2.46 4.38 -7.34
CA MET A 199 1.99 4.81 -6.03
C MET A 199 0.58 4.26 -5.84
N SER A 200 0.38 3.48 -4.78
CA SER A 200 -0.90 2.82 -4.57
C SER A 200 -2.00 3.86 -4.53
N VAL A 201 -3.12 3.54 -5.16
CA VAL A 201 -4.31 4.38 -5.14
C VAL A 201 -4.69 4.74 -3.69
N GLY A 202 -4.44 3.85 -2.73
CA GLY A 202 -4.67 4.15 -1.32
C GLY A 202 -3.76 5.23 -0.71
N VAL A 203 -2.56 5.53 -1.23
CA VAL A 203 -1.81 6.72 -0.77
C VAL A 203 -2.54 8.00 -1.19
N LYS A 204 -3.04 8.06 -2.43
CA LYS A 204 -3.83 9.21 -2.92
C LYS A 204 -5.05 9.45 -2.02
N TYR A 205 -5.85 8.41 -1.79
CA TYR A 205 -7.05 8.56 -0.95
C TYR A 205 -6.73 8.81 0.53
N CYS A 206 -5.61 8.30 1.04
CA CYS A 206 -5.14 8.67 2.37
C CYS A 206 -4.79 10.17 2.46
N LEU A 207 -4.13 10.73 1.43
CA LEU A 207 -3.82 12.17 1.39
C LEU A 207 -5.09 13.02 1.26
N ILE A 208 -6.05 12.60 0.44
CA ILE A 208 -7.35 13.27 0.30
C ILE A 208 -8.08 13.29 1.64
N GLY A 209 -8.19 12.14 2.31
CA GLY A 209 -8.82 12.05 3.64
C GLY A 209 -8.08 12.87 4.69
N ALA A 210 -6.74 12.94 4.60
CA ALA A 210 -5.95 13.77 5.48
C ALA A 210 -6.22 15.27 5.29
N LEU A 211 -6.25 15.73 4.04
CA LEU A 211 -6.59 17.11 3.69
C LEU A 211 -8.02 17.47 4.10
N GLU A 212 -9.00 16.59 3.89
CA GLU A 212 -10.37 16.79 4.37
C GLU A 212 -10.40 17.02 5.89
N ARG A 213 -9.67 16.20 6.65
CA ARG A 213 -9.61 16.32 8.11
C ARG A 213 -8.90 17.62 8.55
N VAL A 214 -7.87 18.06 7.83
CA VAL A 214 -7.24 19.37 8.05
C VAL A 214 -8.26 20.50 7.84
N ALA A 215 -8.98 20.49 6.71
CA ALA A 215 -10.00 21.52 6.42
C ALA A 215 -11.12 21.53 7.47
N ARG A 216 -11.56 20.36 7.92
CA ARG A 216 -12.58 20.25 8.98
C ARG A 216 -12.11 20.88 10.29
N ARG A 217 -10.91 20.53 10.76
CA ARG A 217 -10.35 21.13 11.98
C ARG A 217 -10.20 22.63 11.89
N TRP A 218 -9.75 23.11 10.73
CA TRP A 218 -9.65 24.54 10.52
C TRP A 218 -11.00 25.23 10.69
N ASN A 219 -12.07 24.68 10.10
CA ASN A 219 -13.41 25.24 10.22
C ASN A 219 -13.92 25.21 11.67
N GLU A 220 -13.69 24.12 12.39
CA GLU A 220 -14.03 24.01 13.82
C GLU A 220 -13.30 25.07 14.67
N GLU A 221 -12.02 25.35 14.38
CA GLU A 221 -11.26 26.39 15.08
C GLU A 221 -11.72 27.82 14.69
N GLN A 222 -12.15 28.04 13.44
CA GLN A 222 -12.75 29.32 13.04
C GLN A 222 -14.06 29.59 13.77
N GLU A 223 -14.93 28.57 13.92
CA GLU A 223 -16.20 28.67 14.64
C GLU A 223 -16.02 28.98 16.13
N ARG A 224 -14.91 28.52 16.74
CA ARG A 224 -14.58 28.82 18.15
C ARG A 224 -14.21 30.28 18.39
N GLY A 225 -14.03 31.11 17.36
CA GLY A 225 -13.91 32.56 17.45
C GLY A 225 -12.67 33.08 18.21
N GLY A 226 -11.70 32.20 18.50
CA GLY A 226 -10.64 32.48 19.47
C GLY A 226 -9.28 32.86 18.90
N TRP A 227 -9.07 32.83 17.58
CA TRP A 227 -7.71 32.70 17.05
C TRP A 227 -7.23 33.89 16.22
N SER A 228 -5.97 34.25 16.47
CA SER A 228 -5.16 35.01 15.52
C SER A 228 -5.05 34.24 14.21
N LYS A 229 -5.01 34.94 13.07
CA LYS A 229 -4.83 34.30 11.75
C LYS A 229 -3.36 33.95 11.49
N SER A 230 -2.66 33.42 12.49
CA SER A 230 -1.23 33.15 12.36
C SER A 230 -1.03 31.88 11.51
N THR A 231 -0.14 31.95 10.53
CA THR A 231 0.22 30.80 9.70
C THR A 231 0.97 29.72 10.47
N ALA A 232 1.67 30.09 11.56
CA ALA A 232 2.27 29.11 12.46
C ALA A 232 1.23 28.22 13.16
N GLU A 233 0.05 28.76 13.44
CA GLU A 233 -1.06 28.00 14.03
C GLU A 233 -1.65 27.02 13.00
N LEU A 234 -1.65 27.38 11.71
CA LEU A 234 -2.03 26.48 10.61
C LEU A 234 -1.12 25.25 10.55
N ALA A 235 0.21 25.44 10.59
CA ALA A 235 1.15 24.31 10.65
C ALA A 235 0.88 23.40 11.84
N HIS A 236 0.60 23.96 13.01
CA HIS A 236 0.28 23.18 14.20
C HIS A 236 -1.01 22.34 14.03
N ILE A 237 -2.07 22.94 13.47
CA ILE A 237 -3.33 22.23 13.20
C ILE A 237 -3.10 21.08 12.20
N VAL A 238 -2.35 21.35 11.13
CA VAL A 238 -2.04 20.38 10.07
C VAL A 238 -1.18 19.24 10.60
N GLY A 239 -0.09 19.56 11.31
CA GLY A 239 0.78 18.57 11.94
C GLY A 239 0.03 17.71 12.94
N GLY A 240 -0.80 18.31 13.80
CA GLY A 240 -1.65 17.57 14.73
C GLY A 240 -2.67 16.67 14.03
N ALA A 241 -3.25 17.11 12.90
CA ALA A 241 -4.16 16.29 12.11
C ALA A 241 -3.46 15.07 11.51
N PHE A 242 -2.25 15.25 10.97
CA PHE A 242 -1.48 14.15 10.40
C PHE A 242 -0.98 13.17 11.47
N ASP A 243 -0.52 13.65 12.61
CA ASP A 243 -0.12 12.80 13.74
C ASP A 243 -1.28 11.94 14.23
N GLU A 244 -2.48 12.51 14.34
CA GLU A 244 -3.67 11.76 14.71
C GLU A 244 -4.10 10.75 13.64
N ILE A 245 -3.96 11.06 12.36
CA ILE A 245 -4.21 10.08 11.28
C ILE A 245 -3.23 8.92 11.37
N LEU A 246 -1.94 9.19 11.60
CA LEU A 246 -0.93 8.15 11.78
C LEU A 246 -1.21 7.28 13.01
N GLN A 247 -1.70 7.87 14.11
CA GLN A 247 -2.14 7.11 15.29
C GLN A 247 -3.40 6.29 15.00
N GLN A 248 -4.37 6.87 14.29
CA GLN A 248 -5.60 6.17 13.88
C GLN A 248 -5.29 4.99 12.99
N LYS A 249 -4.38 5.11 12.01
CA LYS A 249 -3.99 3.96 11.16
C LYS A 249 -3.42 2.79 11.96
N LYS A 250 -2.62 3.07 13.00
CA LYS A 250 -2.15 2.02 13.93
C LYS A 250 -3.32 1.35 14.65
N ALA A 251 -4.26 2.13 15.17
CA ALA A 251 -5.45 1.62 15.83
C ALA A 251 -6.38 0.83 14.89
N VAL A 252 -6.49 1.26 13.62
CA VAL A 252 -7.24 0.58 12.55
C VAL A 252 -6.65 -0.81 12.29
N SER A 253 -5.32 -0.94 12.24
CA SER A 253 -4.65 -2.24 12.08
C SER A 253 -4.92 -3.20 13.27
N GLU A 254 -4.89 -2.69 14.49
CA GLU A 254 -5.26 -3.46 15.69
C GLU A 254 -6.73 -3.88 15.67
N GLN A 255 -7.62 -2.98 15.24
CA GLN A 255 -9.05 -3.25 15.14
C GLN A 255 -9.34 -4.29 14.05
N LEU A 256 -8.71 -4.18 12.87
CA LEU A 256 -8.78 -5.17 11.81
C LEU A 256 -8.34 -6.56 12.29
N SER A 257 -7.30 -6.62 13.13
CA SER A 257 -6.83 -7.86 13.75
C SER A 257 -7.91 -8.52 14.62
N LYS A 258 -8.63 -7.73 15.43
CA LYS A 258 -9.73 -8.23 16.28
C LYS A 258 -10.93 -8.71 15.45
N VAL A 259 -11.29 -7.98 14.40
CA VAL A 259 -12.38 -8.38 13.49
C VAL A 259 -12.02 -9.69 12.80
N PHE A 260 -10.79 -9.82 12.32
CA PHE A 260 -10.30 -11.04 11.70
C PHE A 260 -10.30 -12.23 12.64
N GLU A 261 -9.85 -12.04 13.89
CA GLU A 261 -9.88 -13.08 14.92
C GLU A 261 -11.30 -13.56 15.20
N THR A 262 -12.23 -12.64 15.43
CA THR A 262 -13.65 -12.95 15.66
C THR A 262 -14.24 -13.74 14.48
N TRP A 263 -13.89 -13.32 13.27
CA TRP A 263 -14.32 -14.00 12.05
C TRP A 263 -13.71 -15.41 11.95
N LEU A 264 -12.41 -15.55 12.23
CA LEU A 264 -11.67 -16.80 12.14
C LEU A 264 -12.20 -17.83 13.14
N GLU A 265 -12.50 -17.40 14.36
CA GLU A 265 -13.12 -18.22 15.40
C GLU A 265 -14.47 -18.77 14.93
N GLY A 266 -15.37 -17.89 14.48
CA GLY A 266 -16.68 -18.30 13.97
C GLY A 266 -16.60 -19.21 12.74
N HIS A 267 -15.65 -18.95 11.84
CA HIS A 267 -15.40 -19.80 10.68
C HIS A 267 -14.91 -21.20 11.09
N TYR A 268 -13.96 -21.26 12.02
CA TYR A 268 -13.39 -22.50 12.51
C TYR A 268 -14.42 -23.36 13.26
N GLU A 269 -15.25 -22.76 14.11
CA GLU A 269 -16.38 -23.46 14.73
C GLU A 269 -17.36 -24.03 13.69
N GLY A 270 -17.64 -23.25 12.64
CA GLY A 270 -18.48 -23.69 11.53
C GLY A 270 -17.93 -24.94 10.85
N LEU A 271 -16.61 -24.98 10.61
CA LEU A 271 -15.93 -26.15 10.03
C LEU A 271 -16.03 -27.38 10.96
N GLN A 272 -15.86 -27.20 12.27
CA GLN A 272 -15.95 -28.32 13.22
C GLN A 272 -17.35 -28.94 13.29
N ARG A 273 -18.41 -28.14 13.16
CA ARG A 273 -19.80 -28.65 13.23
C ARG A 273 -20.16 -29.56 12.06
N VAL A 274 -19.58 -29.31 10.88
CA VAL A 274 -19.83 -30.13 9.68
C VAL A 274 -19.19 -31.52 9.80
N ASP A 275 -18.04 -31.64 10.47
CA ASP A 275 -17.26 -32.87 10.59
C ASP A 275 -17.58 -33.71 11.85
N SER A 276 -18.84 -33.68 12.31
CA SER A 276 -19.33 -34.22 13.61
C SER A 276 -19.12 -35.73 13.90
N GLY A 277 -18.28 -36.44 13.14
CA GLY A 277 -17.92 -37.84 13.36
C GLY A 277 -16.55 -38.11 14.00
N VAL A 278 -15.58 -37.18 13.97
CA VAL A 278 -14.23 -37.43 14.53
C VAL A 278 -13.62 -36.16 15.15
N PRO A 279 -13.27 -36.15 16.45
CA PRO A 279 -12.64 -35.01 17.13
C PRO A 279 -11.13 -34.96 16.86
N ALA A 280 -10.74 -34.90 15.58
CA ALA A 280 -9.34 -34.68 15.22
C ALA A 280 -9.11 -33.18 15.01
N SER A 281 -8.12 -32.63 15.73
CA SER A 281 -7.56 -31.30 15.53
C SER A 281 -7.32 -31.01 14.03
N ARG A 282 -8.31 -30.43 13.35
CA ARG A 282 -8.20 -30.10 11.94
C ARG A 282 -7.31 -28.86 11.81
N ASN A 283 -6.25 -28.99 11.02
CA ASN A 283 -5.39 -27.88 10.66
C ASN A 283 -6.13 -27.01 9.65
N LEU A 284 -6.29 -25.72 9.95
CA LEU A 284 -6.86 -24.75 9.01
C LEU A 284 -5.82 -24.41 7.94
N ARG A 285 -6.15 -24.63 6.68
CA ARG A 285 -5.25 -24.37 5.54
C ARG A 285 -5.55 -23.00 4.93
N ILE A 286 -4.63 -22.07 5.12
CA ILE A 286 -4.73 -20.70 4.63
C ILE A 286 -3.72 -20.49 3.50
N LEU A 287 -4.16 -19.99 2.36
CA LEU A 287 -3.32 -19.53 1.27
C LEU A 287 -3.25 -18.01 1.26
N THR A 288 -2.08 -17.41 1.09
CA THR A 288 -1.91 -15.97 0.86
C THR A 288 -0.92 -15.70 -0.27
N HIS A 289 -1.17 -14.65 -1.04
CA HIS A 289 -0.30 -14.18 -2.13
C HIS A 289 0.61 -13.01 -1.71
N ALA A 290 0.27 -12.34 -0.60
CA ALA A 290 1.01 -11.18 -0.12
C ALA A 290 1.51 -11.49 1.31
N PRO A 291 2.81 -11.81 1.47
CA PRO A 291 3.41 -11.90 2.80
C PRO A 291 3.53 -10.51 3.43
N SER A 292 2.39 -9.95 3.86
CA SER A 292 2.34 -8.68 4.59
C SER A 292 2.54 -8.93 6.07
N SER A 293 3.43 -8.15 6.69
CA SER A 293 3.65 -8.16 8.15
C SER A 293 2.35 -7.96 8.93
N ALA A 294 1.38 -7.22 8.38
CA ALA A 294 0.06 -7.05 8.96
C ALA A 294 -0.70 -8.37 9.02
N VAL A 295 -0.77 -9.12 7.90
CA VAL A 295 -1.45 -10.43 7.84
C VAL A 295 -0.83 -11.41 8.83
N PHE A 296 0.50 -11.44 8.93
CA PHE A 296 1.19 -12.33 9.86
C PHE A 296 1.04 -11.91 11.32
N THR A 297 1.02 -10.61 11.61
CA THR A 297 0.69 -10.10 12.95
C THR A 297 -0.74 -10.50 13.34
N MET A 298 -1.71 -10.34 12.43
CA MET A 298 -3.10 -10.75 12.63
C MET A 298 -3.22 -12.25 12.90
N LEU A 299 -2.55 -13.08 12.11
CA LEU A 299 -2.54 -14.54 12.30
C LEU A 299 -1.88 -14.93 13.62
N SER A 300 -0.76 -14.28 13.99
CA SER A 300 -0.08 -14.50 15.28
C SER A 300 -0.97 -14.13 16.46
N HIS A 301 -1.71 -13.02 16.35
CA HIS A 301 -2.68 -12.59 17.35
C HIS A 301 -3.82 -13.62 17.49
N ALA A 302 -4.43 -14.01 16.36
CA ALA A 302 -5.52 -14.99 16.35
C ALA A 302 -5.10 -16.35 16.93
N LEU A 303 -3.89 -16.81 16.65
CA LEU A 303 -3.34 -18.04 17.25
C LEU A 303 -3.15 -17.92 18.75
N SER A 304 -2.80 -16.74 19.25
CA SER A 304 -2.63 -16.51 20.69
C SER A 304 -3.96 -16.61 21.42
N THR A 305 -5.05 -16.15 20.80
CA THR A 305 -6.41 -16.25 21.37
C THR A 305 -7.06 -17.62 21.16
N LEU A 306 -6.75 -18.31 20.07
CA LEU A 306 -7.37 -19.59 19.69
C LEU A 306 -6.42 -20.76 19.98
N PRO A 307 -6.37 -21.31 21.21
CA PRO A 307 -5.38 -22.34 21.60
C PRO A 307 -5.53 -23.65 20.83
N ASN A 308 -6.74 -23.98 20.40
CA ASN A 308 -7.08 -25.24 19.74
C ASN A 308 -6.93 -25.19 18.21
N VAL A 309 -6.59 -24.03 17.66
CA VAL A 309 -6.42 -23.86 16.21
C VAL A 309 -4.94 -24.06 15.86
N SER A 310 -4.72 -24.92 14.88
CA SER A 310 -3.43 -25.09 14.20
C SER A 310 -3.60 -24.62 12.77
N ILE A 311 -2.69 -23.77 12.28
CA ILE A 311 -2.80 -23.14 10.97
C ILE A 311 -1.64 -23.61 10.08
N ALA A 312 -1.99 -24.15 8.92
CA ALA A 312 -1.06 -24.40 7.83
C ALA A 312 -1.16 -23.24 6.83
N ILE A 313 -0.14 -22.39 6.76
CA ILE A 313 -0.10 -21.22 5.90
C ILE A 313 0.73 -21.56 4.67
N SER A 314 0.12 -21.43 3.49
CA SER A 314 0.78 -21.50 2.20
C SER A 314 0.98 -20.08 1.67
N VAL A 315 2.21 -19.70 1.35
CA VAL A 315 2.56 -18.39 0.80
C VAL A 315 2.96 -18.56 -0.66
N LEU A 316 2.27 -17.89 -1.58
CA LEU A 316 2.65 -17.83 -2.99
C LEU A 316 3.61 -16.67 -3.22
N LEU A 317 4.80 -16.97 -3.73
CA LEU A 317 5.82 -15.97 -4.02
C LEU A 317 5.94 -15.65 -5.49
N THR A 318 5.89 -14.36 -5.78
CA THR A 318 6.40 -13.80 -7.02
C THR A 318 7.87 -13.41 -6.84
N PRO A 319 8.73 -13.69 -7.84
CA PRO A 319 10.18 -13.50 -7.74
C PRO A 319 10.63 -12.05 -7.47
N ASP A 320 9.73 -11.09 -7.63
CA ASP A 320 10.05 -9.67 -7.68
C ASP A 320 9.70 -8.93 -6.38
N SER A 321 9.08 -9.60 -5.41
CA SER A 321 8.24 -8.89 -4.44
C SER A 321 8.56 -9.06 -2.96
N THR A 322 9.54 -9.89 -2.57
CA THR A 322 9.73 -10.14 -1.13
C THR A 322 11.17 -10.47 -0.75
N SER A 323 11.68 -9.78 0.27
CA SER A 323 12.97 -10.13 0.86
C SER A 323 12.87 -11.46 1.63
N PRO A 324 13.92 -12.30 1.68
CA PRO A 324 13.87 -13.59 2.39
C PRO A 324 13.46 -13.49 3.86
N SER A 325 13.72 -12.35 4.50
CA SER A 325 13.39 -12.07 5.90
C SER A 325 11.89 -11.88 6.13
N GLU A 326 11.14 -11.44 5.13
CA GLU A 326 9.68 -11.26 5.19
C GLU A 326 8.91 -12.56 4.88
N LEU A 327 9.61 -13.58 4.36
CA LEU A 327 9.04 -14.90 4.04
C LEU A 327 8.76 -15.76 5.26
N PHE A 328 9.47 -15.52 6.35
CA PHE A 328 9.38 -16.29 7.59
C PHE A 328 9.19 -15.37 8.80
N PRO A 329 8.07 -14.64 8.87
CA PRO A 329 7.79 -13.74 9.99
C PRO A 329 7.43 -14.50 11.26
N PHE A 330 7.05 -15.77 11.14
CA PHE A 330 6.87 -16.64 12.30
C PHE A 330 8.22 -17.12 12.79
N SER A 331 8.49 -16.88 14.08
CA SER A 331 9.58 -17.57 14.77
C SER A 331 9.38 -19.08 14.62
N PRO A 332 10.44 -19.87 14.34
CA PRO A 332 10.38 -21.33 14.30
C PRO A 332 9.91 -21.95 15.64
N SER A 333 9.78 -21.14 16.69
CA SER A 333 9.23 -21.51 18.00
C SER A 333 7.71 -21.43 18.11
N ALA A 334 6.95 -21.17 17.04
CA ALA A 334 5.49 -21.21 17.04
C ALA A 334 4.99 -22.61 16.59
N PRO A 335 4.85 -23.61 17.50
CA PRO A 335 4.59 -25.00 17.13
C PRO A 335 3.25 -25.25 16.43
N ARG A 336 2.37 -24.24 16.40
CA ARG A 336 1.01 -24.31 15.84
C ARG A 336 0.88 -23.68 14.45
N VAL A 337 2.00 -23.23 13.87
CA VAL A 337 2.03 -22.65 12.54
C VAL A 337 2.99 -23.44 11.67
N HIS A 338 2.45 -24.04 10.62
CA HIS A 338 3.28 -24.62 9.58
C HIS A 338 3.24 -23.71 8.36
N THR A 339 4.38 -23.12 7.99
CA THR A 339 4.48 -22.26 6.81
C THR A 339 5.11 -23.05 5.67
N THR A 340 4.43 -23.10 4.53
CA THR A 340 4.96 -23.63 3.26
C THR A 340 5.01 -22.50 2.24
N VAL A 341 6.12 -22.41 1.53
CA VAL A 341 6.32 -21.38 0.51
C VAL A 341 6.28 -22.04 -0.86
N PHE A 342 5.41 -21.53 -1.73
CA PHE A 342 5.27 -21.99 -3.10
C PHE A 342 5.73 -20.90 -4.07
N PRO A 343 6.47 -21.26 -5.13
CA PRO A 343 6.70 -20.32 -6.22
C PRO A 343 5.38 -20.06 -6.97
N ALA A 344 5.19 -18.87 -7.54
CA ALA A 344 3.95 -18.50 -8.24
C ALA A 344 3.55 -19.49 -9.34
N GLN A 345 4.52 -20.17 -9.98
CA GLN A 345 4.25 -21.19 -11.00
C GLN A 345 3.57 -22.45 -10.44
N ALA A 346 3.64 -22.67 -9.12
CA ALA A 346 3.01 -23.78 -8.41
C ALA A 346 1.63 -23.42 -7.84
N VAL A 347 0.99 -22.35 -8.32
CA VAL A 347 -0.35 -21.90 -7.87
C VAL A 347 -1.39 -23.03 -7.87
N GLY A 348 -1.39 -23.89 -8.89
CA GLY A 348 -2.31 -25.02 -8.97
C GLY A 348 -2.15 -26.01 -7.81
N THR A 349 -0.91 -26.31 -7.42
CA THR A 349 -0.62 -27.19 -6.26
C THR A 349 -0.97 -26.49 -4.94
N ALA A 350 -0.61 -25.22 -4.81
CA ALA A 350 -0.85 -24.45 -3.58
C ALA A 350 -2.34 -24.21 -3.29
N CYS A 351 -3.19 -24.23 -4.33
CA CYS A 351 -4.63 -24.01 -4.20
C CYS A 351 -5.42 -25.28 -3.88
N GLN A 352 -4.79 -26.45 -3.78
CA GLN A 352 -5.46 -27.70 -3.46
C GLN A 352 -5.80 -27.79 -1.97
N ASP A 353 -7.03 -28.20 -1.70
CA ASP A 353 -7.58 -28.40 -0.38
C ASP A 353 -7.40 -27.19 0.56
N VAL A 354 -7.42 -25.97 0.01
CA VAL A 354 -7.35 -24.74 0.81
C VAL A 354 -8.71 -24.51 1.48
N ASP A 355 -8.70 -24.11 2.76
CA ASP A 355 -9.93 -23.73 3.45
C ASP A 355 -10.20 -22.22 3.29
N VAL A 356 -9.14 -21.39 3.26
CA VAL A 356 -9.24 -19.93 3.13
C VAL A 356 -8.13 -19.37 2.22
N LEU A 357 -8.49 -18.53 1.25
CA LEU A 357 -7.57 -17.66 0.54
C LEU A 357 -7.67 -16.24 1.11
N LEU A 358 -6.58 -15.74 1.69
CA LEU A 358 -6.46 -14.37 2.16
C LEU A 358 -5.79 -13.50 1.09
N LEU A 359 -6.49 -12.46 0.69
CA LEU A 359 -5.99 -11.42 -0.20
C LEU A 359 -5.85 -10.11 0.57
N HIS A 360 -4.73 -9.42 0.39
CA HIS A 360 -4.59 -8.04 0.86
C HIS A 360 -4.96 -7.10 -0.28
N ALA A 361 -5.90 -6.18 -0.03
CA ALA A 361 -6.33 -5.23 -1.04
C ALA A 361 -5.51 -3.94 -0.99
N GLU A 362 -4.88 -3.61 -2.10
CA GLU A 362 -4.24 -2.31 -2.31
C GLU A 362 -5.25 -1.23 -2.68
N ALA A 363 -6.33 -1.63 -3.35
CA ALA A 363 -7.50 -0.82 -3.63
C ALA A 363 -8.74 -1.70 -3.86
N ILE A 364 -9.92 -1.15 -3.59
CA ILE A 364 -11.22 -1.80 -3.86
C ILE A 364 -12.10 -0.82 -4.62
N ASP A 365 -12.54 -1.16 -5.82
CA ASP A 365 -13.44 -0.27 -6.58
C ASP A 365 -14.90 -0.35 -6.09
N SER A 366 -15.74 0.57 -6.54
CA SER A 366 -17.18 0.61 -6.20
C SER A 366 -17.98 -0.63 -6.64
N GLN A 367 -17.40 -1.47 -7.51
CA GLN A 367 -17.97 -2.74 -7.95
C GLN A 367 -17.44 -3.92 -7.13
N GLY A 368 -16.61 -3.66 -6.12
CA GLY A 368 -15.98 -4.68 -5.27
C GLY A 368 -14.83 -5.41 -5.95
N ASN A 369 -14.35 -4.98 -7.11
CA ASN A 369 -13.13 -5.57 -7.66
C ASN A 369 -11.95 -5.12 -6.81
N VAL A 370 -10.97 -6.00 -6.63
CA VAL A 370 -9.85 -5.78 -5.72
C VAL A 370 -8.56 -5.71 -6.48
N GLN A 371 -7.82 -4.64 -6.32
CA GLN A 371 -6.44 -4.54 -6.77
C GLN A 371 -5.54 -5.21 -5.73
N SER A 372 -4.75 -6.16 -6.16
CA SER A 372 -3.79 -6.89 -5.33
C SER A 372 -2.52 -7.17 -6.13
N MET A 373 -1.48 -7.66 -5.48
CA MET A 373 -0.26 -8.10 -6.14
C MET A 373 -0.52 -9.17 -7.22
N THR A 374 0.27 -9.11 -8.30
CA THR A 374 0.19 -10.03 -9.44
C THR A 374 0.32 -11.48 -9.03
N GLY A 375 -0.66 -12.30 -9.41
CA GLY A 375 -0.83 -13.70 -9.03
C GLY A 375 -2.06 -13.93 -8.15
N ALA A 376 -2.61 -12.89 -7.52
CA ALA A 376 -3.85 -12.95 -6.74
C ALA A 376 -5.08 -13.39 -7.55
N MET A 377 -5.23 -12.92 -8.80
CA MET A 377 -6.31 -13.30 -9.71
C MET A 377 -6.19 -14.77 -10.11
N GLY A 378 -4.96 -15.21 -10.44
CA GLY A 378 -4.67 -16.62 -10.73
C GLY A 378 -5.00 -17.52 -9.54
N ALA A 379 -4.56 -17.13 -8.33
CA ALA A 379 -4.86 -17.84 -7.09
C ALA A 379 -6.37 -17.89 -6.82
N ALA A 380 -7.09 -16.77 -6.95
CA ALA A 380 -8.53 -16.73 -6.71
C ALA A 380 -9.30 -17.65 -7.67
N ALA A 381 -8.96 -17.61 -8.98
CA ALA A 381 -9.57 -18.48 -9.96
C ALA A 381 -9.24 -19.98 -9.71
N CYS A 382 -7.99 -20.29 -9.38
CA CYS A 382 -7.57 -21.64 -9.04
C CYS A 382 -8.25 -22.16 -7.78
N VAL A 383 -8.35 -21.36 -6.71
CA VAL A 383 -9.06 -21.75 -5.48
C VAL A 383 -10.53 -22.02 -5.75
N LYS A 384 -11.23 -21.14 -6.49
CA LYS A 384 -12.64 -21.40 -6.85
C LYS A 384 -12.83 -22.70 -7.66
N THR A 385 -11.83 -23.10 -8.42
CA THR A 385 -11.90 -24.30 -9.28
C THR A 385 -11.51 -25.57 -8.52
N LEU A 386 -10.41 -25.53 -7.77
CA LEU A 386 -9.78 -26.69 -7.14
C LEU A 386 -10.26 -26.93 -5.71
N SER A 387 -10.71 -25.87 -5.03
CA SER A 387 -11.19 -25.89 -3.65
C SER A 387 -12.50 -25.10 -3.55
N PRO A 388 -13.61 -25.57 -4.15
CA PRO A 388 -14.87 -24.81 -4.23
C PRO A 388 -15.50 -24.52 -2.86
N HIS A 389 -15.10 -25.25 -1.82
CA HIS A 389 -15.52 -25.01 -0.44
C HIS A 389 -14.75 -23.87 0.25
N ALA A 390 -13.61 -23.46 -0.30
CA ALA A 390 -12.75 -22.45 0.28
C ALA A 390 -13.42 -21.07 0.26
N ARG A 391 -13.11 -20.26 1.27
CA ARG A 391 -13.52 -18.85 1.32
C ARG A 391 -12.39 -17.93 0.86
N ILE A 392 -12.71 -17.05 -0.07
CA ILE A 392 -11.80 -16.02 -0.57
C ILE A 392 -12.15 -14.70 0.11
N ILE A 393 -11.23 -14.24 0.94
CA ILE A 393 -11.43 -13.15 1.88
C ILE A 393 -10.46 -12.05 1.56
N VAL A 394 -10.97 -10.83 1.55
CA VAL A 394 -10.18 -9.63 1.29
C VAL A 394 -10.00 -8.87 2.60
N LEU A 395 -8.75 -8.67 2.99
CA LEU A 395 -8.36 -7.85 4.13
C LEU A 395 -8.01 -6.46 3.60
N SER A 396 -8.70 -5.43 4.11
CA SER A 396 -8.47 -4.05 3.69
C SER A 396 -8.84 -3.05 4.77
N GLU A 397 -8.29 -1.85 4.66
CA GLU A 397 -8.69 -0.67 5.44
C GLU A 397 -9.77 0.08 4.66
N ALA A 398 -10.71 0.75 5.32
CA ALA A 398 -11.78 1.48 4.61
C ALA A 398 -11.25 2.61 3.69
N ASP A 399 -10.05 3.13 3.95
CA ASP A 399 -9.39 4.15 3.12
C ASP A 399 -8.87 3.63 1.77
N ARG A 400 -8.99 2.32 1.51
CA ARG A 400 -8.64 1.66 0.26
C ARG A 400 -9.80 1.56 -0.72
N ILE A 401 -11.00 1.99 -0.35
CA ILE A 401 -12.16 1.97 -1.23
C ILE A 401 -12.16 3.19 -2.12
N ILE A 402 -12.36 2.98 -3.42
CA ILE A 402 -12.20 4.00 -4.45
C ILE A 402 -13.41 4.05 -5.38
N ALA A 403 -13.65 5.21 -5.96
CA ALA A 403 -14.83 5.52 -6.75
C ALA A 403 -14.98 4.68 -8.01
N ASN A 404 -14.01 4.79 -8.92
CA ASN A 404 -13.98 4.05 -10.16
C ASN A 404 -12.60 4.18 -10.80
N VAL A 405 -12.04 3.08 -11.25
CA VAL A 405 -10.74 3.11 -11.96
C VAL A 405 -11.03 3.26 -13.44
N GLU A 406 -11.35 4.49 -13.86
CA GLU A 406 -11.33 4.84 -15.30
C GLU A 406 -9.95 4.56 -15.95
N GLN A 407 -8.92 4.33 -15.13
CA GLN A 407 -7.58 3.91 -15.55
C GLN A 407 -7.35 2.39 -15.48
N ARG A 408 -8.34 1.55 -15.82
CA ARG A 408 -8.12 0.08 -15.93
C ARG A 408 -7.06 -0.30 -16.99
N GLY A 409 -6.57 0.66 -17.79
CA GLY A 409 -5.82 0.39 -19.02
C GLY A 409 -4.55 1.21 -19.30
N LYS A 410 -4.12 2.18 -18.49
CA LYS A 410 -2.83 2.86 -18.74
C LYS A 410 -1.75 2.22 -17.87
N ASN A 411 -1.31 1.06 -18.34
CA ASN A 411 -0.22 0.27 -17.75
C ASN A 411 1.04 1.13 -17.62
N VAL A 412 1.58 1.16 -16.41
CA VAL A 412 2.92 1.67 -16.13
C VAL A 412 3.93 0.74 -16.79
N GLN A 413 4.90 1.34 -17.48
CA GLN A 413 5.98 0.62 -18.14
C GLN A 413 6.75 -0.25 -17.14
N ALA A 414 7.04 -1.47 -17.57
CA ALA A 414 7.89 -2.40 -16.89
C ALA A 414 9.29 -1.79 -16.70
N GLN A 415 9.54 -1.16 -15.56
CA GLN A 415 10.89 -0.72 -15.25
C GLN A 415 11.66 -1.91 -14.66
N ILE A 416 12.38 -2.58 -15.57
CA ILE A 416 13.62 -3.33 -15.33
C ILE A 416 13.51 -4.36 -14.19
N VAL A 417 12.61 -5.33 -14.33
CA VAL A 417 12.57 -6.48 -13.39
C VAL A 417 13.45 -7.64 -13.86
N PHE A 418 13.82 -7.69 -15.15
CA PHE A 418 14.61 -8.80 -15.71
C PHE A 418 15.95 -8.40 -16.35
N GLY A 419 16.42 -7.17 -16.16
CA GLY A 419 17.65 -6.69 -16.82
C GLY A 419 17.57 -6.68 -18.36
N VAL A 420 16.37 -6.83 -18.91
CA VAL A 420 16.10 -6.73 -20.34
C VAL A 420 15.89 -5.25 -20.66
N ASN A 421 16.79 -4.68 -21.46
CA ASN A 421 16.58 -3.35 -21.99
C ASN A 421 15.46 -3.42 -23.04
N PRO A 422 14.40 -2.61 -22.91
CA PRO A 422 13.30 -2.57 -23.89
C PRO A 422 13.77 -2.12 -25.28
N GLU A 423 14.97 -1.56 -25.38
CA GLU A 423 15.63 -1.12 -26.62
C GLU A 423 16.08 -2.28 -27.53
N ASP A 424 16.17 -3.53 -27.03
CA ASP A 424 16.65 -4.70 -27.81
C ASP A 424 15.59 -5.30 -28.77
N GLY A 425 14.51 -4.56 -29.04
CA GLY A 425 13.80 -4.57 -30.33
C GLY A 425 12.95 -5.79 -30.75
N ALA A 426 12.89 -6.89 -29.99
CA ALA A 426 12.14 -8.08 -30.42
C ALA A 426 11.05 -8.60 -29.44
N ALA A 427 11.03 -8.17 -28.18
CA ALA A 427 10.07 -8.67 -27.20
C ALA A 427 9.48 -7.55 -26.33
N ASN A 428 8.16 -7.39 -26.40
CA ASN A 428 7.42 -6.54 -25.46
C ASN A 428 7.30 -7.28 -24.12
N VAL A 429 8.19 -6.98 -23.17
CA VAL A 429 8.09 -7.46 -21.80
C VAL A 429 7.26 -6.47 -20.99
N SER A 430 6.05 -6.87 -20.59
CA SER A 430 5.22 -6.13 -19.65
C SER A 430 5.18 -6.91 -18.34
N ALA A 431 5.87 -6.39 -17.32
CA ALA A 431 5.68 -6.79 -15.94
C ALA A 431 4.62 -5.88 -15.32
N LYS A 432 3.57 -6.46 -14.77
CA LYS A 432 2.61 -5.76 -13.92
C LYS A 432 2.89 -6.17 -12.48
N LEU A 433 2.96 -5.21 -11.57
CA LEU A 433 3.09 -5.50 -10.13
C LEU A 433 1.74 -5.75 -9.45
N LEU A 434 0.70 -5.09 -9.97
CA LEU A 434 -0.67 -5.15 -9.44
C LEU A 434 -1.64 -5.64 -10.52
N GLU A 435 -2.66 -6.37 -10.10
CA GLU A 435 -3.75 -6.84 -10.94
C GLU A 435 -5.10 -6.75 -10.24
N TRP A 436 -6.18 -6.78 -11.03
CA TRP A 436 -7.55 -6.72 -10.53
C TRP A 436 -8.17 -8.10 -10.43
N VAL A 437 -8.64 -8.46 -9.24
CA VAL A 437 -9.46 -9.64 -8.95
C VAL A 437 -10.93 -9.24 -8.99
N PRO A 438 -11.73 -9.78 -9.93
CA PRO A 438 -13.15 -9.46 -10.02
C PRO A 438 -13.94 -9.90 -8.79
N ALA A 439 -14.93 -9.10 -8.38
CA ALA A 439 -15.79 -9.36 -7.21
C ALA A 439 -16.45 -10.74 -7.22
N ARG A 440 -16.75 -11.29 -8.41
CA ARG A 440 -17.34 -12.64 -8.57
C ARG A 440 -16.48 -13.78 -8.01
N PHE A 441 -15.18 -13.56 -7.80
CA PHE A 441 -14.31 -14.55 -7.18
C PHE A 441 -14.19 -14.36 -5.66
N LEU A 442 -14.73 -13.28 -5.10
CA LEU A 442 -14.55 -12.90 -3.71
C LEU A 442 -15.80 -13.32 -2.92
N ASP A 443 -15.61 -13.83 -1.71
CA ASP A 443 -16.71 -14.21 -0.84
C ASP A 443 -17.05 -13.11 0.18
N MET A 444 -16.06 -12.34 0.62
CA MET A 444 -16.25 -11.29 1.62
C MET A 444 -15.10 -10.28 1.69
N TYR A 445 -15.41 -9.12 2.26
CA TYR A 445 -14.46 -8.05 2.55
C TYR A 445 -14.46 -7.82 4.05
N LEU A 446 -13.30 -7.97 4.67
CA LEU A 446 -13.09 -7.80 6.10
C LEU A 446 -12.27 -6.53 6.32
N MET A 447 -12.89 -5.60 7.04
CA MET A 447 -12.34 -4.28 7.35
C MET A 447 -12.36 -4.04 8.85
N GLU A 448 -11.75 -2.96 9.31
CA GLU A 448 -11.72 -2.57 10.72
C GLU A 448 -13.12 -2.30 11.28
N THR A 449 -14.06 -1.90 10.42
CA THR A 449 -15.46 -1.68 10.79
C THR A 449 -16.27 -2.96 10.85
N GLY A 450 -15.75 -4.10 10.37
CA GLY A 450 -16.46 -5.37 10.30
C GLY A 450 -16.42 -6.01 8.91
N VAL A 451 -17.35 -6.93 8.67
CA VAL A 451 -17.54 -7.54 7.34
C VAL A 451 -18.44 -6.63 6.52
N LEU A 452 -17.96 -6.17 5.37
CA LEU A 452 -18.72 -5.29 4.47
C LEU A 452 -19.36 -6.06 3.31
N GLY A 453 -20.59 -5.68 3.01
CA GLY A 453 -21.29 -6.08 1.78
C GLY A 453 -20.93 -5.16 0.61
N LEU A 454 -21.31 -5.60 -0.59
CA LEU A 454 -21.08 -4.82 -1.81
C LEU A 454 -21.81 -3.46 -1.78
N THR A 455 -22.98 -3.38 -1.14
CA THR A 455 -23.76 -2.12 -1.02
C THR A 455 -22.99 -1.06 -0.23
N GLU A 456 -22.39 -1.44 0.90
CA GLU A 456 -21.52 -0.56 1.69
C GLU A 456 -20.27 -0.14 0.91
N ILE A 457 -19.65 -1.06 0.16
CA ILE A 457 -18.48 -0.74 -0.69
C ILE A 457 -18.85 0.27 -1.77
N THR A 458 -19.98 0.08 -2.46
CA THR A 458 -20.45 1.03 -3.46
C THR A 458 -20.71 2.41 -2.85
N ARG A 459 -21.33 2.46 -1.66
CA ARG A 459 -21.56 3.72 -0.94
C ARG A 459 -20.24 4.40 -0.58
N LEU A 460 -19.29 3.68 0.02
CA LEU A 460 -17.99 4.23 0.42
C LEU A 460 -17.17 4.68 -0.80
N GLY A 461 -17.27 3.96 -1.93
CA GLY A 461 -16.67 4.38 -3.19
C GLY A 461 -17.25 5.69 -3.72
N ALA A 462 -18.58 5.86 -3.66
CA ALA A 462 -19.22 7.12 -4.04
C ALA A 462 -18.81 8.30 -3.14
N GLU A 463 -18.63 8.06 -1.84
CA GLU A 463 -18.12 9.09 -0.94
C GLU A 463 -16.65 9.42 -1.22
N ALA A 464 -15.83 8.42 -1.53
CA ALA A 464 -14.43 8.63 -1.92
C ALA A 464 -14.34 9.49 -3.20
N ASP A 465 -15.19 9.23 -4.20
CA ASP A 465 -15.34 10.04 -5.42
C ASP A 465 -15.65 11.50 -5.11
N GLN A 466 -16.64 11.69 -4.24
CA GLN A 466 -17.10 13.02 -3.86
C GLN A 466 -15.99 13.79 -3.15
N ARG A 467 -15.25 13.14 -2.23
CA ARG A 467 -14.11 13.74 -1.52
C ARG A 467 -12.99 14.10 -2.48
N GLU A 468 -12.67 13.23 -3.42
CA GLU A 468 -11.63 13.46 -4.42
C GLU A 468 -11.94 14.69 -5.29
N ARG A 469 -13.12 14.74 -5.92
CA ARG A 469 -13.56 15.91 -6.69
C ARG A 469 -13.58 17.17 -5.84
N TYR A 470 -14.01 17.05 -4.59
CA TYR A 470 -14.11 18.18 -3.68
C TYR A 470 -12.75 18.76 -3.29
N ILE A 471 -11.80 17.91 -2.87
CA ILE A 471 -10.49 18.34 -2.36
C ILE A 471 -9.53 18.70 -3.49
N PHE A 472 -9.54 17.96 -4.59
CA PHE A 472 -8.64 18.20 -5.72
C PHE A 472 -9.26 19.08 -6.81
N GLY A 473 -10.58 19.35 -6.79
CA GLY A 473 -11.24 20.19 -7.77
C GLY A 473 -11.27 19.58 -9.17
N GLU A 474 -11.36 18.25 -9.26
CA GLU A 474 -11.46 17.48 -10.51
C GLU A 474 -12.90 17.29 -11.00
#